data_AF-A0A9E2ZQY6-F1
#
_entry.id   AF-A0A9E2ZQY6-F1
#
_cell.length_a   1.000
_cell.length_b   1.000
_cell.length_c   1.000
_cell.angle_alpha   90.00
_cell.angle_beta   90.00
_cell.angle_gamma   90.00
#
_symmetry.space_group_name_H-M   'P 1'
#
loop_
_entity.id
_entity.type
_entity.pdbx_description
1 polymer ?
#
loop_
_entity_poly.entity_id
_entity_poly.type
_entity_poly.pdbx_seq_one_letter_code
_entity_poly.pdbx_strand_id
1 'polypeptide(L)'
;GPGDMPPLHVHPHDDEGFYVLDGVLRVHVGDRAVRLRAGQFTLAARGMPHAYVVESTAPARWLAISNGGFDHFIAAVSVTATAMTLPPAPSMPPPEELAAIAHQHGIDLLRPPGVLPSSLSAATPT
;
A
#
# COMPACT_ATOMS: atom_id res chain seq x y z
N GLY A 1 -0.02 3.36 -11.58
CA GLY A 1 0.69 3.10 -12.84
C GLY A 1 1.46 1.80 -12.76
N PRO A 2 1.96 1.26 -13.89
CA PRO A 2 2.94 0.17 -13.88
C PRO A 2 4.12 0.49 -12.96
N GLY A 3 4.47 -0.45 -12.07
CA GLY A 3 5.55 -0.26 -11.09
C GLY A 3 5.18 0.56 -9.84
N ASP A 4 3.98 1.16 -9.77
CA ASP A 4 3.55 1.87 -8.56
C ASP A 4 3.51 0.93 -7.37
N MET A 5 3.98 1.45 -6.24
CA MET A 5 3.99 0.76 -4.95
C MET A 5 3.95 1.76 -3.80
N PRO A 6 3.22 1.47 -2.70
CA PRO A 6 3.24 2.28 -1.51
C PRO A 6 4.54 2.04 -0.71
N PRO A 7 4.82 2.84 0.33
CA PRO A 7 5.77 2.47 1.37
C PRO A 7 5.41 1.09 1.96
N LEU A 8 6.41 0.36 2.43
CA LEU A 8 6.16 -0.82 3.26
C LEU A 8 5.57 -0.37 4.59
N HIS A 9 4.41 -0.89 4.94
CA HIS A 9 3.69 -0.45 6.14
C HIS A 9 3.00 -1.61 6.85
N VAL A 10 2.51 -1.33 8.05
CA VAL A 10 1.70 -2.24 8.84
C VAL A 10 0.56 -1.46 9.49
N HIS A 11 -0.61 -2.08 9.55
CA HIS A 11 -1.75 -1.60 10.34
C HIS A 11 -1.84 -2.48 11.59
N PRO A 12 -1.50 -1.99 12.80
CA PRO A 12 -1.49 -2.82 14.01
C PRO A 12 -2.87 -3.37 14.40
N HIS A 13 -3.94 -2.68 13.99
CA HIS A 13 -5.30 -2.94 14.46
C HIS A 13 -6.29 -3.29 13.36
N ASP A 14 -5.95 -3.01 12.09
CA ASP A 14 -6.85 -3.15 10.96
C ASP A 14 -6.34 -4.17 9.94
N ASP A 15 -7.28 -4.87 9.32
CA ASP A 15 -7.01 -5.76 8.21
C ASP A 15 -7.16 -4.95 6.90
N GLU A 16 -6.32 -5.23 5.89
CA GLU A 16 -6.41 -4.61 4.56
C GLU A 16 -6.54 -5.68 3.47
N GLY A 17 -7.63 -5.62 2.72
CA GLY A 17 -7.95 -6.52 1.62
C GLY A 17 -7.69 -5.88 0.25
N PHE A 18 -7.21 -6.70 -0.70
CA PHE A 18 -6.98 -6.29 -2.08
C PHE A 18 -7.79 -7.18 -3.03
N TYR A 19 -8.76 -6.60 -3.73
CA TYR A 19 -9.55 -7.29 -4.76
C TYR A 19 -9.28 -6.70 -6.13
N VAL A 20 -8.73 -7.47 -7.06
CA VAL A 20 -8.35 -6.95 -8.39
C VAL A 20 -9.54 -6.95 -9.34
N LEU A 21 -9.80 -5.80 -9.96
CA LEU A 21 -10.84 -5.61 -10.99
C LEU A 21 -10.27 -5.77 -12.40
N ASP A 22 -9.06 -5.25 -12.63
CA ASP A 22 -8.35 -5.33 -13.91
C ASP A 22 -6.83 -5.19 -13.70
N GLY A 23 -6.04 -5.76 -14.60
CA GLY A 23 -4.58 -5.77 -14.49
C GLY A 23 -4.03 -6.83 -13.52
N VAL A 24 -2.80 -6.58 -13.02
CA VAL A 24 -2.08 -7.52 -12.15
C VAL A 24 -1.42 -6.78 -11.00
N LEU A 25 -1.72 -7.19 -9.77
CA LEU A 25 -1.03 -6.77 -8.56
C LEU A 25 -0.20 -7.92 -7.99
N ARG A 26 1.03 -7.64 -7.56
CA ARG A 26 1.72 -8.49 -6.59
C ARG A 26 1.59 -7.85 -5.22
N VAL A 27 0.98 -8.55 -4.28
CA VAL A 27 0.86 -8.11 -2.89
C VAL A 27 1.82 -8.93 -2.04
N HIS A 28 2.67 -8.25 -1.29
CA HIS A 28 3.57 -8.85 -0.32
C HIS A 28 2.96 -8.72 1.06
N VAL A 29 2.84 -9.82 1.80
CA VAL A 29 2.26 -9.87 3.14
C VAL A 29 3.13 -10.78 4.00
N GLY A 30 3.85 -10.19 4.96
CA GLY A 30 4.87 -10.92 5.73
C GLY A 30 5.91 -11.57 4.82
N ASP A 31 6.14 -12.87 4.94
CA ASP A 31 7.08 -13.63 4.11
C ASP A 31 6.52 -14.06 2.75
N ARG A 32 5.23 -13.82 2.49
CA ARG A 32 4.54 -14.29 1.29
C ARG A 32 4.40 -13.20 0.24
N ALA A 33 4.47 -13.60 -1.02
CA ALA A 33 4.12 -12.77 -2.16
C ALA A 33 2.99 -13.44 -2.96
N VAL A 34 1.85 -12.77 -3.08
CA VAL A 34 0.66 -13.26 -3.79
C VAL A 34 0.48 -12.45 -5.05
N ARG A 35 0.45 -13.12 -6.20
CA ARG A 35 0.17 -12.49 -7.49
C ARG A 35 -1.31 -12.61 -7.82
N LEU A 36 -1.99 -11.47 -7.89
CA LEU A 36 -3.43 -11.35 -8.10
C LEU A 36 -3.74 -10.82 -9.51
N ARG A 37 -4.71 -11.46 -10.16
CA ARG A 37 -5.37 -11.06 -11.42
C ARG A 37 -6.83 -10.71 -11.14
N ALA A 38 -7.52 -10.16 -12.15
CA ALA A 38 -8.94 -9.84 -12.07
C ALA A 38 -9.78 -10.98 -11.45
N GLY A 39 -10.62 -10.63 -10.49
CA GLY A 39 -11.47 -11.56 -9.73
C GLY A 39 -10.80 -12.22 -8.53
N GLN A 40 -9.52 -11.96 -8.28
CA GLN A 40 -8.77 -12.55 -7.16
C GLN A 40 -8.62 -11.58 -5.99
N PHE A 41 -8.51 -12.16 -4.80
CA PHE A 41 -8.45 -11.46 -3.52
C PHE A 41 -7.27 -11.95 -2.67
N THR A 42 -6.68 -11.04 -1.89
CA THR A 42 -5.86 -11.41 -0.73
C THR A 42 -6.16 -10.48 0.45
N LEU A 43 -5.86 -10.95 1.65
CA LEU A 43 -5.94 -10.18 2.89
C LEU A 43 -4.55 -10.04 3.49
N ALA A 44 -4.19 -8.82 3.86
CA ALA A 44 -3.15 -8.55 4.83
C ALA A 44 -3.82 -8.42 6.21
N ALA A 45 -3.66 -9.44 7.05
CA ALA A 45 -4.19 -9.40 8.40
C ALA A 45 -3.48 -8.33 9.24
N ARG A 46 -4.17 -7.78 10.24
CA ARG A 46 -3.63 -6.83 11.20
C ARG A 46 -2.28 -7.27 11.75
N GLY A 47 -1.37 -6.32 11.90
CA GLY A 47 -0.02 -6.57 12.37
C GLY A 47 0.91 -7.23 11.34
N MET A 48 0.44 -7.57 10.13
CA MET A 48 1.30 -8.06 9.06
C MET A 48 1.86 -6.92 8.22
N PRO A 49 3.19 -6.76 8.12
CA PRO A 49 3.80 -5.83 7.16
C PRO A 49 3.43 -6.17 5.72
N HIS A 50 3.05 -5.18 4.93
CA HIS A 50 2.67 -5.38 3.53
C HIS A 50 2.94 -4.19 2.62
N ALA A 51 3.00 -4.50 1.32
CA ALA A 51 3.07 -3.55 0.21
C ALA A 51 2.57 -4.24 -1.07
N TYR A 52 2.10 -3.48 -2.05
CA TYR A 52 1.80 -4.01 -3.39
C TYR A 52 2.74 -3.45 -4.44
N VAL A 53 2.83 -4.14 -5.59
CA VAL A 53 3.44 -3.64 -6.82
C VAL A 53 2.47 -3.88 -7.97
N VAL A 54 2.22 -2.86 -8.79
CA VAL A 54 1.48 -3.02 -10.05
C VAL A 54 2.40 -3.67 -11.08
N GLU A 55 2.19 -4.95 -11.39
CA GLU A 55 3.01 -5.71 -12.34
C GLU A 55 2.54 -5.61 -13.79
N SER A 56 1.30 -5.19 -14.02
CA SER A 56 0.79 -5.04 -15.37
C SER A 56 1.47 -3.89 -16.11
N THR A 57 1.68 -4.05 -17.42
CA THR A 57 2.24 -3.01 -18.29
C THR A 57 1.27 -1.85 -18.54
N ALA A 58 -0.01 -2.06 -18.27
CA ALA A 58 -1.05 -1.03 -18.22
C ALA A 58 -1.47 -0.76 -16.76
N PRO A 59 -2.10 0.39 -16.46
CA PRO A 59 -2.64 0.67 -15.13
C PRO A 59 -3.58 -0.46 -14.66
N ALA A 60 -3.38 -0.92 -13.42
CA ALA A 60 -4.30 -1.86 -12.78
C ALA A 60 -5.45 -1.12 -12.09
N ARG A 61 -6.56 -1.83 -11.88
CA ARG A 61 -7.71 -1.36 -11.09
C ARG A 61 -8.00 -2.40 -10.02
N TRP A 62 -8.12 -1.96 -8.77
CA TRP A 62 -8.42 -2.83 -7.65
C TRP A 62 -9.21 -2.07 -6.58
N LEU A 63 -9.79 -2.80 -5.64
CA LEU A 63 -10.36 -2.27 -4.42
C LEU A 63 -9.37 -2.54 -3.29
N ALA A 64 -8.96 -1.48 -2.59
CA ALA A 64 -8.37 -1.59 -1.25
C ALA A 64 -9.52 -1.49 -0.24
N ILE A 65 -9.63 -2.49 0.64
CA ILE A 65 -10.75 -2.65 1.56
C ILE A 65 -10.17 -2.70 2.97
N SER A 66 -10.48 -1.72 3.80
CA SER A 66 -10.07 -1.67 5.19
C SER A 66 -11.26 -1.44 6.10
N ASN A 67 -11.03 -1.54 7.41
CA ASN A 67 -11.97 -1.05 8.40
C ASN A 67 -12.11 0.48 8.30
N GLY A 68 -13.16 1.05 8.91
CA GLY A 68 -13.42 2.50 8.84
C GLY A 68 -12.28 3.34 9.43
N GLY A 69 -12.09 4.56 8.91
CA GLY A 69 -11.10 5.52 9.40
C GLY A 69 -9.90 5.73 8.47
N PHE A 70 -9.64 4.81 7.54
CA PHE A 70 -8.57 4.98 6.53
C PHE A 70 -8.83 6.19 5.62
N ASP A 71 -10.09 6.53 5.38
CA ASP A 71 -10.50 7.73 4.64
C ASP A 71 -10.02 9.03 5.29
N HIS A 72 -9.89 9.07 6.63
CA HIS A 72 -9.31 10.22 7.32
C HIS A 72 -7.82 10.38 7.02
N PHE A 73 -7.07 9.28 6.93
CA PHE A 73 -5.67 9.31 6.50
C PHE A 73 -5.56 9.85 5.08
N ILE A 74 -6.36 9.33 4.16
CA ILE A 74 -6.38 9.80 2.77
C ILE A 74 -6.69 11.30 2.70
N ALA A 75 -7.66 11.79 3.47
CA ALA A 75 -7.99 13.22 3.52
C ALA A 75 -6.84 14.08 4.07
N ALA A 76 -6.03 13.56 5.01
CA ALA A 76 -4.90 14.28 5.60
C ALA A 76 -3.68 14.38 4.67
N VAL A 77 -3.46 13.38 3.80
CA VAL A 77 -2.27 13.32 2.92
C VAL A 77 -2.55 13.63 1.45
N SER A 78 -3.80 13.94 1.10
CA SER A 78 -4.23 14.17 -0.28
C SER A 78 -4.92 15.51 -0.47
N VAL A 79 -5.04 15.93 -1.73
CA VAL A 79 -5.89 17.05 -2.13
C VAL A 79 -7.14 16.53 -2.83
N THR A 80 -8.26 17.24 -2.68
CA THR A 80 -9.51 16.86 -3.35
C THR A 80 -9.35 16.95 -4.87
N ALA A 81 -9.63 15.85 -5.57
CA ALA A 81 -9.63 15.84 -7.03
C ALA A 81 -10.77 16.71 -7.58
N THR A 82 -10.46 17.57 -8.55
CA THR A 82 -11.43 18.46 -9.21
C THR A 82 -11.86 17.98 -10.60
N ALA A 83 -11.26 16.89 -11.08
CA ALA A 83 -11.57 16.27 -12.36
C ALA A 83 -11.40 14.74 -12.29
N MET A 84 -12.11 14.00 -13.16
CA MET A 84 -12.02 12.54 -13.28
C MET A 84 -10.84 12.11 -14.15
N THR A 85 -9.65 12.60 -13.82
CA THR A 85 -8.39 12.28 -14.50
C THR A 85 -7.35 11.91 -13.45
N LEU A 86 -6.37 11.08 -13.83
CA LEU A 86 -5.24 10.82 -12.94
C LEU A 86 -4.52 12.15 -12.64
N PRO A 87 -4.10 12.38 -11.38
CA PRO A 87 -3.30 13.55 -11.07
C PRO A 87 -1.95 13.47 -11.79
N PRO A 88 -1.25 14.59 -11.96
CA PRO A 88 0.18 14.54 -12.25
C PRO A 88 0.91 13.72 -11.17
N ALA A 89 2.18 13.37 -11.42
CA ALA A 89 2.97 12.59 -10.46
C ALA A 89 2.81 13.17 -9.04
N PRO A 90 2.45 12.35 -8.04
CA PRO A 90 2.05 12.85 -6.74
C PRO A 90 3.22 13.55 -6.06
N SER A 91 2.97 14.71 -5.44
CA SER A 91 3.84 15.25 -4.41
C SER A 91 3.39 14.67 -3.08
N MET A 92 4.10 13.65 -2.60
CA MET A 92 3.92 13.18 -1.23
C MET A 92 4.49 14.24 -0.27
N PRO A 93 3.95 14.38 0.95
CA PRO A 93 4.63 15.11 2.02
C PRO A 93 6.04 14.55 2.23
N PRO A 94 6.96 15.34 2.83
CA PRO A 94 8.25 14.84 3.28
C PRO A 94 8.09 13.53 4.08
N PRO A 95 9.00 12.54 3.93
CA PRO A 95 8.84 11.23 4.54
C PRO A 95 8.58 11.25 6.05
N GLU A 96 9.21 12.15 6.81
CA GLU A 96 8.98 12.27 8.24
C GLU A 96 7.58 12.79 8.59
N GLU A 97 7.06 13.73 7.81
CA GLU A 97 5.72 14.28 7.99
C GLU A 97 4.67 13.23 7.61
N LEU A 98 4.87 12.54 6.49
CA LEU A 98 4.02 11.45 6.06
C LEU A 98 3.96 10.33 7.11
N ALA A 99 5.10 9.96 7.69
CA ALA A 99 5.17 8.95 8.74
C ALA A 99 4.45 9.39 10.03
N ALA A 100 4.60 10.66 10.42
CA ALA A 100 3.90 11.20 11.59
C ALA A 100 2.38 11.21 11.41
N ILE A 101 1.89 11.65 10.23
CA ILE A 101 0.46 11.61 9.89
C ILE A 101 -0.02 10.16 9.86
N ALA A 102 0.67 9.27 9.13
CA ALA A 102 0.31 7.85 9.05
C ALA A 102 0.15 7.22 10.45
N HIS A 103 1.10 7.47 11.36
CA HIS A 103 1.06 6.92 12.72
C HIS A 103 -0.14 7.42 13.52
N GLN A 104 -0.50 8.71 13.40
CA GLN A 104 -1.70 9.28 14.03
C GLN A 104 -3.01 8.61 13.54
N HIS A 105 -2.97 8.02 12.35
CA HIS A 105 -4.08 7.29 11.74
C HIS A 105 -3.95 5.76 11.84
N GLY A 106 -3.05 5.24 12.69
CA GLY A 106 -2.93 3.80 12.94
C GLY A 106 -2.15 3.03 11.87
N ILE A 107 -1.31 3.72 11.09
CA ILE A 107 -0.47 3.13 10.04
C ILE A 107 1.00 3.39 10.38
N ASP A 108 1.78 2.34 10.55
CA ASP A 108 3.22 2.48 10.76
C ASP A 108 3.95 2.28 9.43
N LEU A 109 4.56 3.35 8.91
CA LEU A 109 5.43 3.28 7.74
C LEU A 109 6.80 2.72 8.13
N LEU A 110 7.08 1.51 7.67
CA LEU A 110 8.29 0.78 8.05
C LEU A 110 9.46 1.15 7.15
N ARG A 111 9.24 1.27 5.83
CA ARG A 111 10.29 1.57 4.85
C ARG A 111 9.74 2.36 3.66
N PRO A 112 10.60 3.11 2.94
CA PRO A 112 10.21 3.80 1.71
C PRO A 112 9.66 2.84 0.63
N PRO A 113 8.97 3.37 -0.39
CA PRO A 113 8.59 2.60 -1.57
C PRO A 113 9.80 1.89 -2.20
N GLY A 114 9.61 0.67 -2.69
CA GLY A 114 10.69 -0.18 -3.24
C GLY A 114 11.17 -1.27 -2.30
N VAL A 115 10.98 -1.12 -0.99
CA VAL A 115 11.40 -2.13 -0.01
C VAL A 115 10.26 -3.08 0.30
N LEU A 116 10.51 -4.39 0.23
CA LEU A 116 9.49 -5.43 0.39
C LEU A 116 9.66 -6.18 1.71
N PRO A 117 8.60 -6.75 2.30
CA PRO A 117 8.68 -7.52 3.54
C PRO A 117 9.75 -8.61 3.55
N SER A 118 9.91 -9.35 2.45
CA SER A 118 10.91 -10.42 2.30
C SER A 118 12.36 -9.93 2.42
N SER A 119 12.60 -8.63 2.24
CA SER A 119 13.93 -8.02 2.43
C SER A 119 14.24 -7.68 3.89
N LEU A 120 13.24 -7.70 4.79
CA LEU A 120 13.45 -7.43 6.22
C LEU A 120 14.17 -8.59 6.93
N SER A 121 14.01 -9.83 6.45
CA SER A 121 14.64 -11.01 7.05
C SER A 121 16.12 -11.20 6.67
N ALA A 122 16.66 -10.38 5.76
CA ALA A 122 18.03 -10.55 5.25
C ALA A 122 19.11 -9.84 6.08
N ALA A 123 18.73 -9.11 7.13
CA ALA A 123 19.67 -8.41 8.01
C ALA A 123 19.63 -9.03 9.42
N THR A 124 20.25 -10.20 9.60
CA THR A 124 20.84 -10.54 10.90
C THR A 124 22.34 -10.26 10.76
N PRO A 125 22.90 -9.22 11.41
CA PRO A 125 24.35 -9.08 11.49
C PRO A 125 24.89 -10.21 12.37
N THR A 126 25.88 -10.93 11.84
CA THR A 126 26.78 -11.80 12.60
C THR A 126 27.60 -11.01 13.62
#